data_AF-A0A6I8LMU7-F1
#
_entry.id   AF-A0A6I8LMU7-F1
#
_cell.length_a   1.000
_cell.length_b   1.000
_cell.length_c   1.000
_cell.angle_alpha   90.00
_cell.angle_beta   90.00
_cell.angle_gamma   90.00
#
_symmetry.space_group_name_H-M   'P 1'
#
loop_
_entity.id
_entity.type
_entity.pdbx_description
1 polymer ?
#
loop_
_entity_poly.entity_id
_entity_poly.type
_entity_poly.pdbx_seq_one_letter_code
_entity_poly.pdbx_strand_id
1 'polypeptide(L)' 'MEVHLMTDMMSGVENAEDSKPETGVDGLDDLDEQLVAQLVSRAKAGGLALTGEGGVLAQLTKRLLEWALEG' A
#
# COMPACT_ATOMS: atom_id res chain seq x y z
N MET A 1 -0.75 59.24 0.87
CA MET A 1 -1.23 57.88 0.53
C MET A 1 -0.28 57.34 -0.52
N GLU A 2 0.83 56.76 -0.07
CA GLU A 2 1.73 56.00 -0.93
C GLU A 2 1.42 54.52 -0.72
N VAL A 3 1.11 53.87 -1.83
CA VAL A 3 0.58 52.51 -1.91
C VAL A 3 1.68 51.50 -1.58
N HIS A 4 1.65 50.99 -0.36
CA HIS A 4 2.46 49.86 0.09
C HIS A 4 1.83 48.53 -0.37
N LEU A 5 1.66 48.34 -1.69
CA LEU A 5 0.88 47.22 -2.23
C LEU A 5 1.62 46.29 -3.21
N MET A 6 2.95 46.31 -3.25
CA MET A 6 3.72 45.48 -4.19
C MET A 6 4.70 44.49 -3.55
N THR A 7 4.61 44.24 -2.24
CA THR A 7 5.52 43.30 -1.54
C THR A 7 4.89 41.96 -1.15
N ASP A 8 3.60 41.75 -1.40
CA ASP A 8 2.91 40.49 -1.01
C ASP A 8 2.26 39.76 -2.19
N MET A 9 3.00 39.58 -3.28
CA MET A 9 2.66 38.57 -4.28
C MET A 9 3.78 37.54 -4.42
N MET A 10 3.61 36.48 -3.62
CA MET A 10 3.93 35.10 -3.97
C MET A 10 5.41 34.71 -3.87
N SER A 11 5.96 34.80 -2.65
CA SER A 11 6.91 33.80 -2.18
C SER A 11 6.15 32.51 -1.87
N GLY A 12 5.75 31.78 -2.92
CA GLY A 12 5.21 30.43 -2.83
C GLY A 12 6.31 29.41 -3.02
N VAL A 13 7.14 29.22 -1.99
CA VAL A 13 7.78 27.91 -1.79
C VAL A 13 6.67 27.04 -1.22
N GLU A 14 6.13 26.15 -2.03
CA GLU A 14 5.49 24.96 -1.51
C GLU A 14 6.01 23.76 -2.28
N ASN A 15 6.59 22.88 -1.46
CA ASN A 15 7.17 21.58 -1.72
C ASN A 15 7.10 21.10 -3.16
N ALA A 16 8.29 20.88 -3.73
CA ALA A 16 8.47 19.68 -4.53
C ALA A 16 7.90 18.52 -3.72
N GLU A 17 6.68 18.10 -4.05
CA GLU A 17 6.21 16.78 -3.72
C GLU A 17 7.16 15.86 -4.48
N ASP A 18 8.25 15.51 -3.80
CA ASP A 18 8.99 14.29 -4.01
C ASP A 18 7.89 13.23 -3.97
N SER A 19 7.32 12.94 -5.14
CA SER A 19 6.39 11.84 -5.36
C SER A 19 7.24 10.59 -5.22
N LYS A 20 7.62 10.31 -3.98
CA LYS A 20 8.08 9.02 -3.54
C LYS A 20 6.98 8.08 -4.01
N PRO A 21 7.31 7.04 -4.78
CA PRO A 21 6.28 6.12 -5.22
C PRO A 21 5.67 5.56 -3.94
N GLU A 22 4.42 5.94 -3.68
CA GLU A 22 3.56 5.32 -2.68
C GLU A 22 3.52 3.84 -3.07
N THR A 23 4.40 3.06 -2.45
CA THR A 23 4.51 1.63 -2.67
C THR A 23 3.18 1.06 -2.22
N GLY A 24 2.36 0.67 -3.20
CA GLY A 24 0.91 0.56 -3.05
C GLY A 24 0.46 -0.31 -1.89
N VAL A 25 -0.03 0.34 -0.83
CA VAL A 25 -1.03 -0.16 0.14
C VAL A 25 -1.83 1.01 0.78
N ASP A 26 -1.92 2.18 0.13
CA ASP A 26 -2.57 3.41 0.64
C ASP A 26 -4.12 3.31 0.74
N GLY A 27 -4.62 2.21 1.29
CA GLY A 27 -6.06 1.94 1.42
C GLY A 27 -6.40 0.75 2.31
N LEU A 28 -5.42 0.17 3.01
CA LEU A 28 -5.70 -0.78 4.09
C LEU A 28 -5.89 0.01 5.38
N ASP A 29 -7.02 -0.18 6.06
CA ASP A 29 -7.19 0.41 7.39
C ASP A 29 -6.31 -0.31 8.43
N ASP A 30 -6.14 0.29 9.61
CA ASP A 30 -5.34 -0.30 10.69
C ASP A 30 -5.81 -1.71 11.08
N LEU A 31 -7.09 -2.04 10.86
CA LEU A 31 -7.67 -3.34 11.14
C LEU A 31 -7.23 -4.38 10.08
N ASP A 32 -7.22 -4.00 8.82
CA ASP A 32 -6.74 -4.81 7.70
C ASP A 32 -5.26 -5.14 7.87
N GLU A 33 -4.42 -4.17 8.26
CA GLU A 33 -3.01 -4.41 8.53
C GLU A 33 -2.81 -5.40 9.70
N GLN A 34 -3.58 -5.24 10.78
CA GLN A 34 -3.54 -6.18 11.91
C GLN A 34 -3.99 -7.58 11.51
N LEU A 35 -5.01 -7.70 10.66
CA LEU A 35 -5.50 -8.97 10.17
C LEU A 35 -4.45 -9.66 9.29
N VAL A 36 -3.81 -8.90 8.38
CA VAL A 36 -2.70 -9.38 7.55
C VAL A 36 -1.54 -9.86 8.43
N ALA A 37 -1.17 -9.11 9.47
CA ALA A 37 -0.13 -9.50 10.42
C ALA A 37 -0.47 -10.81 11.15
N GLN A 38 -1.72 -11.00 11.59
CA GLN A 38 -2.16 -12.24 12.23
C GLN A 38 -2.13 -13.43 11.28
N LEU A 39 -2.60 -13.25 10.04
CA LEU A 39 -2.57 -14.29 9.01
C LEU A 39 -1.13 -14.71 8.68
N VAL A 40 -0.23 -13.75 8.54
CA VAL A 40 1.21 -13.99 8.32
C VAL A 40 1.82 -14.73 9.50
N SER A 41 1.52 -14.31 10.74
CA SER A 41 2.01 -14.96 11.96
C SER A 41 1.55 -16.42 12.03
N ARG A 42 0.27 -16.68 11.73
CA ARG A 42 -0.30 -18.03 11.69
C ARG A 42 0.34 -18.90 10.59
N ALA A 43 0.54 -18.35 9.40
CA ALA A 43 1.20 -19.07 8.30
C ALA A 43 2.64 -19.46 8.68
N LYS A 44 3.40 -18.53 9.27
CA LYS A 44 4.75 -18.78 9.78
C LYS A 44 4.76 -19.84 10.88
N ALA A 45 3.83 -19.74 11.84
CA ALA A 45 3.70 -20.73 12.92
C ALA A 45 3.35 -22.14 12.39
N GLY A 46 2.61 -22.21 11.28
CA GLY A 46 2.32 -23.46 10.57
C GLY A 46 3.45 -23.98 9.68
N GLY A 47 4.63 -23.33 9.66
CA GLY A 47 5.76 -23.72 8.81
C GLY A 47 5.52 -23.46 7.31
N LEU A 48 4.51 -22.66 6.97
CA LEU A 48 4.13 -22.39 5.60
C LEU A 48 4.93 -21.21 5.05
N ALA A 49 5.61 -21.41 3.92
CA ALA A 49 6.31 -20.34 3.23
C ALA A 49 5.29 -19.31 2.68
N LEU A 50 5.54 -18.02 2.88
CA LEU A 50 4.65 -16.96 2.37
C LEU A 50 4.76 -16.82 0.85
N THR A 51 5.95 -17.05 0.32
CA THR A 51 6.32 -16.94 -1.08
C THR A 51 7.09 -18.20 -1.54
N GLY A 52 7.31 -18.33 -2.85
CA GLY A 52 7.94 -19.52 -3.44
C GLY A 52 6.94 -20.59 -3.88
N GLU A 53 7.46 -21.67 -4.48
CA GLU A 53 6.64 -22.78 -4.98
C GLU A 53 5.92 -23.48 -3.83
N GLY A 54 4.59 -23.59 -3.93
CA GLY A 54 3.75 -24.15 -2.86
C GLY A 54 3.50 -23.21 -1.67
N GLY A 55 4.04 -21.99 -1.67
CA GLY A 55 3.79 -20.98 -0.64
C GLY A 55 2.37 -20.40 -0.66
N VAL A 56 2.00 -19.65 0.38
CA VAL A 56 0.65 -19.06 0.55
C VAL A 56 0.24 -18.24 -0.67
N LEU A 57 1.11 -17.36 -1.14
CA LEU A 57 0.83 -16.54 -2.32
C LEU A 57 0.56 -17.40 -3.57
N ALA A 58 1.37 -18.43 -3.80
CA ALA A 58 1.20 -19.32 -4.94
C ALA A 58 -0.13 -20.09 -4.88
N GLN A 59 -0.53 -20.55 -3.69
CA GLN A 59 -1.80 -21.24 -3.48
C GLN A 59 -3.00 -20.31 -3.68
N LEU A 60 -2.92 -19.05 -3.20
CA LEU A 60 -3.97 -18.05 -3.39
C LEU A 60 -4.13 -17.68 -4.86
N THR A 61 -3.02 -17.42 -5.58
CA THR A 61 -3.05 -17.13 -7.01
C THR A 61 -3.66 -18.27 -7.81
N LYS A 62 -3.31 -19.52 -7.48
CA LYS A 62 -3.92 -20.69 -8.13
C LYS A 62 -5.43 -20.72 -7.94
N ARG A 63 -5.91 -20.60 -6.69
CA ARG A 63 -7.36 -20.62 -6.40
C ARG A 63 -8.09 -19.45 -7.07
N LEU A 64 -7.47 -18.27 -7.10
CA LEU A 64 -8.04 -17.10 -7.77
C LEU A 64 -8.19 -17.33 -9.28
N LEU A 65 -7.20 -17.94 -9.92
CA LEU A 65 -7.28 -18.34 -11.33
C LEU A 65 -8.38 -19.37 -11.55
N GLU A 66 -8.44 -20.41 -10.71
CA GLU A 66 -9.50 -21.43 -10.78
C GLU A 66 -10.90 -20.80 -10.66
N TRP A 67 -11.10 -19.86 -9.72
CA TRP A 67 -12.37 -19.12 -9.58
C TRP A 67 -12.69 -18.26 -10.80
N ALA A 68 -11.68 -17.64 -11.41
CA ALA A 68 -11.86 -16.86 -12.63
C ALA A 68 -12.24 -17.73 -13.83
N LEU A 69 -11.88 -19.02 -13.84
CA LEU A 69 -12.22 -19.97 -14.89
C LEU A 69 -13.58 -20.67 -14.68
N GLU A 70 -14.07 -20.75 -13.44
CA GLU A 70 -15.37 -21.35 -13.09
C GLU A 70 -16.56 -20.39 -13.31
N GLY A 71 -16.32 -19.18 -13.83
CA GLY A 71 -17.31 -18.13 -14.11
C GLY A 71 -18.18 -18.37 -15.34
#